data_AF-A0A255QRE1-F1
#
_entry.id   AF-A0A255QRE1-F1
#
_cell.length_a   1.000
_cell.length_b   1.000
_cell.length_c   1.000
_cell.angle_alpha   90.00
_cell.angle_beta   90.00
_cell.angle_gamma   90.00
#
_symmetry.space_group_name_H-M   'P 1'
#
loop_
_entity.id
_entity.type
_entity.pdbx_description
1 polymer ?
#
loop_
_entity_poly.entity_id
_entity_poly.type
_entity_poly.pdbx_seq_one_letter_code
_entity_poly.pdbx_strand_id
1 'polypeptide(L)'
;MKSPTNPNKQRRDGFTVLEALVAMGLAVATLGVFAPMALRSARTWKETTQYQLATDELSAMLDRLIVLDDDQRSEALESLTVRSELSSRLPGATLQGKVIVVDDERRLELKLNWQRIGNPPPVKLVGWITANPSPETPEES
;
A
#
# COMPACT_ATOMS: atom_id res chain seq x y z
N MET A 1 -5.50 -83.80 -7.80
CA MET A 1 -5.10 -82.41 -7.49
C MET A 1 -5.93 -81.47 -8.36
N LYS A 2 -6.85 -80.69 -7.77
CA LYS A 2 -7.63 -79.63 -8.42
C LYS A 2 -7.29 -78.31 -7.74
N SER A 3 -6.72 -77.37 -8.49
CA SER A 3 -6.51 -76.00 -7.99
C SER A 3 -7.84 -75.25 -7.97
N PRO A 4 -8.21 -74.55 -6.88
CA PRO A 4 -9.40 -73.70 -6.88
C PRO A 4 -9.08 -72.40 -7.64
N THR A 5 -9.65 -72.26 -8.83
CA THR A 5 -9.77 -70.97 -9.51
C THR A 5 -10.80 -70.13 -8.77
N ASN A 6 -10.38 -69.00 -8.21
CA ASN A 6 -11.22 -68.10 -7.43
C ASN A 6 -11.97 -67.14 -8.38
N PRO A 7 -13.29 -67.28 -8.59
CA PRO A 7 -14.03 -66.49 -9.57
C PRO A 7 -14.79 -65.38 -8.85
N ASN A 8 -14.08 -64.40 -8.28
CA ASN A 8 -14.76 -63.15 -7.91
C ASN A 8 -13.82 -61.95 -7.80
N LYS A 9 -13.49 -61.37 -8.95
CA LYS A 9 -13.26 -59.93 -9.05
C LYS A 9 -14.36 -59.35 -9.92
N GLN A 10 -15.57 -59.25 -9.35
CA GLN A 10 -16.59 -58.36 -9.87
C GLN A 10 -16.01 -56.94 -9.88
N ARG A 11 -15.68 -56.47 -11.08
CA ARG A 11 -15.19 -55.11 -11.38
C ARG A 11 -16.20 -54.09 -10.85
N ARG A 12 -15.77 -53.31 -9.86
CA ARG A 12 -16.44 -52.12 -9.34
C ARG A 12 -16.06 -50.85 -10.13
N ASP A 13 -15.66 -51.01 -11.40
CA ASP A 13 -15.04 -49.94 -12.20
C ASP A 13 -16.01 -48.78 -12.50
N GLY A 14 -17.32 -49.05 -12.56
CA GLY A 14 -18.32 -48.01 -12.82
C GLY A 14 -18.49 -46.99 -11.70
N PHE A 15 -18.24 -47.39 -10.45
CA PHE A 15 -18.36 -46.49 -9.30
C PHE A 15 -17.19 -45.50 -9.23
N THR A 16 -15.98 -45.94 -9.60
CA THR A 16 -14.77 -45.11 -9.61
C THR A 16 -14.83 -43.98 -10.64
N VAL A 17 -15.42 -44.22 -11.82
CA VAL A 17 -15.53 -43.18 -12.86
C VAL A 17 -16.51 -42.08 -12.44
N LEU A 18 -17.65 -42.45 -11.86
CA LEU A 18 -18.62 -41.47 -11.35
C LEU A 18 -18.02 -40.65 -10.21
N GLU A 19 -17.33 -41.30 -9.27
CA GLU A 19 -16.63 -40.63 -8.17
C GLU A 19 -15.58 -39.65 -8.68
N ALA A 20 -14.79 -40.03 -9.68
CA ALA A 20 -13.81 -39.15 -10.31
C ALA A 20 -14.46 -37.93 -10.98
N LEU A 21 -15.58 -38.10 -11.67
CA LEU A 21 -16.32 -37.00 -12.31
C LEU A 21 -16.91 -36.04 -11.28
N VAL A 22 -17.46 -36.57 -10.18
CA VAL A 22 -17.98 -35.74 -9.07
C VAL A 22 -16.84 -34.99 -8.39
N ALA A 23 -15.73 -35.67 -8.08
CA ALA A 23 -14.55 -35.05 -7.48
C ALA A 23 -13.96 -33.95 -8.38
N MET A 24 -13.90 -34.18 -9.69
CA MET A 24 -13.46 -33.19 -10.67
C MET A 24 -14.41 -31.98 -10.71
N GLY A 25 -15.73 -32.22 -10.73
CA GLY A 25 -16.73 -31.15 -10.70
C GLY A 25 -16.62 -30.29 -9.43
N LEU A 26 -16.46 -30.94 -8.27
CA LEU A 26 -16.24 -30.26 -6.99
C LEU A 26 -14.93 -29.46 -6.98
N ALA A 27 -13.85 -30.02 -7.53
CA ALA A 27 -12.57 -29.33 -7.63
C ALA A 27 -12.67 -28.08 -8.51
N VAL A 28 -13.32 -28.19 -9.69
CA VAL A 28 -13.54 -27.07 -10.59
C VAL A 28 -14.43 -26.00 -9.95
N ALA A 29 -15.53 -26.40 -9.29
CA ALA A 29 -16.39 -25.48 -8.57
C ALA A 29 -15.64 -24.75 -7.44
N THR A 30 -14.80 -25.48 -6.70
CA THR A 30 -13.96 -24.91 -5.64
C THR A 30 -12.97 -23.90 -6.21
N LEU A 31 -12.23 -24.25 -7.26
CA LEU A 31 -11.30 -23.33 -7.93
C LEU A 31 -12.00 -22.07 -8.45
N GLY A 32 -13.23 -22.21 -8.97
CA GLY A 32 -14.06 -21.10 -9.42
C GLY A 32 -14.37 -20.07 -8.34
N VAL A 33 -14.45 -20.49 -7.07
CA VAL A 33 -14.67 -19.60 -5.92
C VAL A 33 -13.36 -19.08 -5.32
N PHE A 34 -12.35 -19.94 -5.17
CA PHE A 34 -11.09 -19.57 -4.51
C PHE A 34 -10.22 -18.63 -5.36
N ALA A 35 -10.16 -18.81 -6.67
CA ALA A 35 -9.34 -17.99 -7.55
C ALA A 35 -9.68 -16.49 -7.47
N PRO A 36 -10.95 -16.04 -7.63
CA PRO A 36 -11.26 -14.61 -7.52
C PRO A 36 -11.03 -14.06 -6.11
N MET A 37 -11.19 -14.87 -5.07
CA MET A 37 -10.91 -14.46 -3.68
C MET A 37 -9.41 -14.21 -3.46
N ALA A 38 -8.55 -15.10 -3.96
CA ALA A 38 -7.10 -14.93 -3.90
C ALA A 38 -6.64 -13.67 -4.64
N LEU A 39 -7.18 -13.42 -5.85
CA LEU A 39 -6.88 -12.20 -6.61
C LEU A 39 -7.31 -10.92 -5.89
N ARG A 40 -8.49 -10.93 -5.25
CA ARG A 40 -8.95 -9.80 -4.44
C ARG A 40 -8.04 -9.56 -3.24
N SER A 41 -7.67 -10.62 -2.52
CA SER A 41 -6.76 -10.53 -1.36
C SER A 41 -5.40 -9.97 -1.76
N ALA A 42 -4.81 -10.46 -2.86
CA ALA A 42 -3.54 -9.97 -3.36
C ALA A 42 -3.61 -8.49 -3.75
N ARG A 43 -4.73 -8.06 -4.35
CA ARG A 43 -4.96 -6.66 -4.69
C ARG A 43 -5.04 -5.77 -3.44
N THR A 44 -5.83 -6.16 -2.44
CA THR A 44 -5.94 -5.41 -1.17
C THR A 44 -4.59 -5.30 -0.48
N TRP A 45 -3.83 -6.39 -0.42
CA TRP A 45 -2.48 -6.37 0.15
C TRP A 45 -1.58 -5.36 -0.55
N LYS A 46 -1.57 -5.37 -1.89
CA LYS A 46 -0.79 -4.41 -2.69
C LYS A 46 -1.19 -2.96 -2.38
N GLU A 47 -2.49 -2.68 -2.30
CA GLU A 47 -3.01 -1.34 -1.97
C GLU A 47 -2.56 -0.90 -0.56
N THR A 48 -2.63 -1.79 0.43
CA THR A 48 -2.14 -1.53 1.80
C THR A 48 -0.64 -1.26 1.82
N THR A 49 0.17 -2.07 1.14
CA THR A 49 1.63 -1.86 1.08
C THR A 49 1.98 -0.53 0.42
N GLN A 50 1.30 -0.14 -0.66
CA GLN A 50 1.52 1.16 -1.29
C GLN A 50 1.14 2.32 -0.37
N TYR A 51 0.05 2.19 0.38
CA TYR A 51 -0.36 3.19 1.36
C TYR A 51 0.66 3.35 2.50
N GLN A 52 1.20 2.24 3.01
CA GLN A 52 2.25 2.25 4.03
C GLN A 52 3.50 2.98 3.50
N LEU A 53 3.99 2.60 2.32
CA LEU A 53 5.16 3.26 1.70
C LEU A 53 4.94 4.77 1.49
N ALA A 54 3.74 5.17 1.06
CA ALA A 54 3.39 6.59 0.90
C ALA A 54 3.40 7.33 2.24
N THR A 55 2.91 6.69 3.30
CA THR A 55 2.86 7.27 4.65
C THR A 55 4.26 7.38 5.24
N ASP A 56 5.10 6.36 5.07
CA ASP A 56 6.49 6.35 5.54
C ASP A 56 7.31 7.44 4.85
N GLU A 57 7.16 7.60 3.53
CA GLU A 57 7.82 8.66 2.77
C GLU A 57 7.38 10.06 3.23
N LEU A 58 6.07 10.26 3.41
CA LEU A 58 5.53 11.52 3.95
C LEU A 58 6.04 11.81 5.35
N SER A 59 6.12 10.80 6.22
CA SER A 59 6.66 10.95 7.57
C SER A 59 8.13 11.37 7.52
N ALA A 60 8.95 10.67 6.74
CA ALA A 60 10.38 10.98 6.61
C ALA A 60 10.62 12.40 6.05
N MET A 61 9.78 12.84 5.10
CA MET A 61 9.84 14.20 4.56
C MET A 61 9.38 15.24 5.57
N LEU A 62 8.32 14.95 6.33
CA LEU A 62 7.84 15.84 7.38
C LEU A 62 8.93 16.04 8.44
N ASP A 63 9.53 14.96 8.92
CA ASP A 63 10.59 14.99 9.94
C ASP A 63 11.78 15.83 9.46
N ARG A 64 12.15 15.72 8.18
CA ARG A 64 13.21 16.53 7.59
C ARG A 64 12.83 18.01 7.52
N LEU A 65 11.61 18.33 7.09
CA LEU A 65 11.16 19.71 6.89
C LEU A 65 10.89 20.46 8.20
N ILE A 66 10.50 19.75 9.27
CA ILE A 66 10.25 20.35 10.59
C ILE A 66 11.54 20.93 11.19
N VAL A 67 12.69 20.29 10.94
CA VAL A 67 13.99 20.71 11.50
C VAL A 67 14.62 21.88 10.74
N LEU A 68 14.17 22.16 9.51
CA LEU A 68 14.69 23.28 8.71
C LEU A 68 14.17 24.62 9.23
N ASP A 69 14.99 25.66 9.09
CA ASP A 69 14.56 27.05 9.28
C ASP A 69 13.55 27.47 8.20
N ASP A 70 12.81 28.55 8.42
CA ASP A 70 11.69 28.95 7.55
C ASP A 70 12.10 29.17 6.07
N ASP A 71 13.23 29.82 5.83
CA ASP A 71 13.73 30.10 4.48
C ASP A 71 14.11 28.79 3.76
N GLN A 72 14.89 27.94 4.43
CA GLN A 72 15.31 26.63 3.91
C GLN A 72 14.12 25.70 3.70
N ARG A 73 13.11 25.77 4.57
CA ARG A 73 11.89 24.96 4.45
C ARG A 73 11.09 25.38 3.23
N SER A 74 10.98 26.68 2.96
CA SER A 74 10.26 27.20 1.81
C SER A 74 10.91 26.76 0.50
N GLU A 75 12.24 26.83 0.41
CA GLU A 75 13.01 26.32 -0.74
C GLU A 75 12.88 24.79 -0.90
N ALA A 76 12.95 24.05 0.21
CA ALA A 76 12.78 22.60 0.20
C ALA A 76 11.37 22.17 -0.23
N LEU A 77 10.35 22.98 0.08
CA LEU A 77 8.95 22.75 -0.33
C LEU A 77 8.75 22.88 -1.85
N GLU A 78 9.45 23.81 -2.50
CA GLU A 78 9.38 24.02 -3.95
C GLU A 78 10.08 22.90 -4.73
N SER A 79 11.10 22.27 -4.14
CA SER A 79 11.90 21.20 -4.75
C SER A 79 11.49 19.79 -4.34
N LEU A 80 10.30 19.64 -3.75
CA LEU A 80 9.76 18.37 -3.29
C LEU A 80 9.62 17.34 -4.42
N THR A 81 10.38 16.26 -4.30
CA THR A 81 10.35 15.14 -5.24
C THR A 81 10.30 13.82 -4.49
N VAL A 82 9.56 12.86 -5.04
CA VAL A 82 9.49 11.50 -4.50
C VAL A 82 10.80 10.78 -4.78
N ARG A 83 11.30 10.02 -3.80
CA ARG A 83 12.48 9.17 -3.98
C ARG A 83 12.38 8.26 -5.21
N SER A 84 13.47 8.18 -5.96
CA SER A 84 13.52 7.43 -7.22
C SER A 84 13.25 5.93 -7.01
N GLU A 85 13.62 5.38 -5.85
CA GLU A 85 13.37 3.98 -5.48
C GLU A 85 11.87 3.67 -5.38
N LEU A 86 11.06 4.65 -4.96
CA LEU A 86 9.62 4.51 -4.80
C LEU A 86 8.85 4.65 -6.11
N SER A 87 9.44 5.23 -7.16
CA SER A 87 8.78 5.43 -8.47
C SER A 87 8.26 4.13 -9.10
N SER A 88 8.96 3.01 -8.87
CA SER A 88 8.55 1.68 -9.34
C SER A 88 7.33 1.13 -8.61
N ARG A 89 7.14 1.52 -7.34
CA ARG A 89 6.07 1.04 -6.46
C ARG A 89 4.87 1.99 -6.43
N LEU A 90 5.11 3.28 -6.63
CA LEU A 90 4.16 4.38 -6.66
C LEU A 90 4.23 5.07 -8.04
N PRO A 91 3.61 4.48 -9.08
CA PRO A 91 3.72 5.01 -10.44
C PRO A 91 3.07 6.39 -10.53
N GLY A 92 3.76 7.33 -11.17
CA GLY A 92 3.29 8.71 -11.32
C GLY A 92 3.10 9.44 -9.98
N ALA A 93 3.90 9.10 -8.97
CA ALA A 93 3.80 9.73 -7.67
C ALA A 93 4.11 11.23 -7.75
N THR A 94 3.23 12.04 -7.16
CA THR A 94 3.41 13.48 -7.01
C THR A 94 3.33 13.85 -5.54
N LEU A 95 4.21 14.75 -5.14
CA LEU A 95 4.32 15.23 -3.78
C LEU A 95 4.05 16.74 -3.78
N GLN A 96 3.28 17.19 -2.79
CA GLN A 96 2.95 18.59 -2.61
C GLN A 96 3.03 18.91 -1.12
N GLY A 97 3.57 20.08 -0.79
CA GLY A 97 3.61 20.56 0.58
C GLY A 97 3.20 22.03 0.67
N LYS A 98 2.63 22.43 1.81
CA LYS A 98 2.37 23.84 2.11
C LYS A 98 2.42 24.10 3.61
N VAL A 99 2.84 25.30 3.97
CA VAL A 99 2.70 25.80 5.35
C VAL A 99 1.33 26.48 5.48
N ILE A 100 0.63 26.20 6.57
CA ILE A 100 -0.65 26.80 6.93
C ILE A 100 -0.46 27.48 8.28
N VAL A 101 -0.82 28.76 8.37
CA VAL A 101 -0.77 29.54 9.60
C VAL A 101 -2.20 29.80 10.07
N VAL A 102 -2.53 29.41 11.29
CA VAL A 102 -3.86 29.60 11.91
C VAL A 102 -3.65 29.98 13.36
N ASP A 103 -4.16 31.14 13.80
CA ASP A 103 -4.13 31.59 15.20
C ASP A 103 -2.72 31.53 15.85
N ASP A 104 -1.70 32.08 15.16
CA ASP A 104 -0.27 32.00 15.52
C ASP A 104 0.35 30.58 15.54
N GLU A 105 -0.42 29.54 15.26
CA GLU A 105 0.10 28.19 15.09
C GLU A 105 0.49 27.93 13.64
N ARG A 106 1.68 27.35 13.43
CA ARG A 106 2.17 26.96 12.11
C ARG A 106 2.08 25.45 11.93
N ARG A 107 1.46 25.03 10.82
CA ARG A 107 1.27 23.63 10.44
C ARG A 107 1.85 23.38 9.06
N LEU A 108 2.59 22.29 8.91
CA LEU A 108 3.09 21.80 7.64
C LEU A 108 2.17 20.70 7.13
N GLU A 109 1.50 20.93 6.00
CA GLU A 109 0.67 19.91 5.34
C GLU A 109 1.43 19.35 4.14
N LEU A 110 1.66 18.04 4.14
CA LEU A 110 2.22 17.29 3.01
C LEU A 110 1.14 16.37 2.41
N LYS A 111 1.19 16.21 1.08
CA LYS A 111 0.28 15.35 0.31
C LYS A 111 1.06 14.53 -0.68
N LEU A 112 0.79 13.23 -0.71
CA LEU A 112 1.30 12.32 -1.72
C LEU A 112 0.14 11.70 -2.50
N ASN A 113 0.20 11.82 -3.82
CA ASN A 113 -0.72 11.17 -4.74
C ASN A 113 0.06 10.26 -5.70
N TRP A 114 -0.58 9.21 -6.21
CA TRP A 114 -0.01 8.34 -7.23
C TRP A 114 -1.10 7.73 -8.10
N GLN A 115 -0.71 7.19 -9.24
CA GLN A 115 -1.63 6.56 -10.16
C GLN A 115 -2.16 5.23 -9.57
N ARG A 116 -3.47 5.18 -9.33
CA ARG A 116 -4.17 3.99 -8.80
C ARG A 116 -5.63 3.96 -9.25
N ILE A 117 -6.22 2.77 -9.23
CA ILE A 117 -7.59 2.53 -9.70
C ILE A 117 -8.58 3.30 -8.80
N GLY A 118 -9.56 3.96 -9.43
CA GLY A 118 -10.63 4.68 -8.72
C GLY A 118 -10.26 6.09 -8.22
N ASN A 119 -9.05 6.58 -8.51
CA ASN A 119 -8.56 7.91 -8.13
C ASN A 119 -8.94 8.34 -6.68
N PRO A 120 -8.59 7.54 -5.65
CA PRO A 120 -8.88 7.89 -4.27
C PRO A 120 -8.14 9.16 -3.84
N PRO A 121 -8.60 9.83 -2.76
CA PRO A 121 -7.99 11.06 -2.27
C PRO A 121 -6.51 10.86 -1.86
N PRO A 122 -5.63 11.85 -2.11
CA PRO A 122 -4.21 11.78 -1.75
C PRO A 122 -4.02 11.45 -0.27
N VAL A 123 -2.92 10.76 0.04
CA VAL A 123 -2.50 10.57 1.44
C VAL A 123 -1.99 11.92 1.93
N LYS A 124 -2.44 12.33 3.13
CA LYS A 124 -2.11 13.62 3.71
C LYS A 124 -1.53 13.41 5.10
N LEU A 125 -0.49 14.17 5.41
CA LEU A 125 0.13 14.17 6.73
C LEU A 125 0.34 15.63 7.14
N VAL A 126 0.01 15.94 8.39
CA VAL A 126 0.14 17.28 8.95
C VAL A 126 1.06 17.22 10.15
N GLY A 127 2.11 18.05 10.13
CA GLY A 127 3.02 18.25 11.25
C GLY A 127 2.89 19.67 11.81
N TRP A 128 3.22 19.83 13.09
CA TRP A 128 3.27 21.14 13.74
C TRP A 128 4.70 21.66 13.70
N ILE A 129 4.85 22.94 13.39
CA ILE A 129 6.14 23.62 13.39
C ILE A 129 6.17 24.56 14.59
N THR A 130 7.06 24.32 15.53
CA THR A 130 7.35 25.29 16.59
C THR A 130 8.13 26.44 15.95
N ALA A 131 7.73 27.69 16.19
CA ALA A 131 8.54 28.82 15.80
C ALA A 131 9.89 28.70 16.51
N ASN A 132 10.97 28.51 15.75
CA ASN A 132 12.31 28.68 16.29
C ASN A 132 12.42 30.19 16.59
N PRO A 133 12.68 30.63 17.83
CA PRO A 133 12.83 32.05 18.10
C PRO A 133 13.97 32.55 17.23
N SER A 134 13.63 33.38 16.23
CA SER A 134 14.61 34.09 15.42
C SER A 134 15.55 34.80 16.39
N PRO A 135 16.89 34.69 16.25
CA PRO A 135 17.82 35.32 17.16
C PRO A 135 17.47 36.81 17.21
N GLU A 136 16.97 37.21 18.37
CA GLU A 136 16.54 38.55 18.67
C GLU A 136 17.73 39.47 18.39
N THR A 137 17.59 40.35 17.41
CA THR A 137 18.51 41.46 17.20
C THR A 137 18.66 42.15 18.56
N PRO A 138 19.87 42.20 19.16
CA PRO A 138 20.02 42.83 20.46
C PRO A 138 19.55 44.28 20.33
N GLU A 139 18.51 44.63 21.07
CA GLU A 139 18.17 46.04 21.28
C GLU A 139 19.38 46.68 21.98
N GLU A 140 20.20 47.38 21.20
CA GLU A 140 21.16 48.35 21.73
C GLU A 140 20.37 49.41 22.51
N SER A 141 20.60 49.47 23.82
CA SER A 141 20.25 50.60 24.69
C SER A 141 21.51 51.13 25.35
#